data_AF-A0A9P8SDN3-F1
#
_entry.id   AF-A0A9P8SDN3-F1
#
_cell.length_a   1.000
_cell.length_b   1.000
_cell.length_c   1.000
_cell.angle_alpha   90.00
_cell.angle_beta   90.00
_cell.angle_gamma   90.00
#
_symmetry.space_group_name_H-M   'P 1'
#
loop_
_entity.id
_entity.type
_entity.pdbx_description
1 polymer ?
#
loop_
_entity_poly.entity_id
_entity_poly.type
_entity_poly.pdbx_seq_one_letter_code
_entity_poly.pdbx_strand_id
1 'polypeptide(L)'
;MNEHLMIMFYDLLLLDDTVCARKSHAKRRRLLRSLVRRIPGLAEVGFREVVAFSSANAAERLTELFARAITQRWEGLVLKGCNDPYFTSDCDKSSIKLKKDYIPGLGDSADFTIVGGNHSAEDEQEIGIGKLWWTSFFIGCMENKDEVCRYNSKPRLRIIDIIDKHGIPKDHMQYLNRHGYFTQIPFIESTPNFDVVIQLETRHFTPSPSLGYGDEANDLGAPGLGTILEPVWIELLIITPIHKLIFRDGSNALEPPNRPSFTDFAEEATHYVDLNSINQRAYSVATADYESRRREYLYETKLITAARTAITESISTAKLTSLREGDTLRQWLQKLEASTAPSRGFMTDRIRKQYSSHLHASTKTNILDWLTKWEEIIEEADLYFLSEALTGQWLRDIASVIRPLSDGYATIFYEDSRRIDEEAATAQYRVYQALRPDSIGSTPTLAAVPPSSTHWTFQLVARKIREIAEQQPHQQKGGIKRGAGFLADKETDENNPSEERPKRREREET
;
A
#
# COMPACT_ATOMS: atom_id res chain seq x y z
N MET A 1 -21.19 38.21 1.48
CA MET A 1 -21.52 37.70 2.83
C MET A 1 -20.38 38.15 3.74
N ASN A 2 -20.68 38.85 4.83
CA ASN A 2 -19.64 39.26 5.77
C ASN A 2 -19.37 38.10 6.74
N GLU A 3 -18.24 37.44 6.55
CA GLU A 3 -17.71 36.51 7.53
C GLU A 3 -17.33 37.29 8.80
N HIS A 4 -17.62 36.71 9.96
CA HIS A 4 -17.24 37.28 11.25
C HIS A 4 -16.79 36.16 12.18
N LEU A 5 -15.88 36.50 13.09
CA LEU A 5 -15.31 35.53 14.04
C LEU A 5 -16.34 35.19 15.13
N MET A 6 -16.48 33.89 15.41
CA MET A 6 -17.24 33.37 16.54
C MET A 6 -16.28 32.75 17.56
N ILE A 7 -16.40 33.14 18.84
CA ILE A 7 -15.56 32.62 19.92
C ILE A 7 -16.24 31.44 20.59
N MET A 8 -15.56 30.28 20.58
CA MET A 8 -16.02 29.04 21.22
C MET A 8 -15.28 28.78 22.54
N PHE A 9 -15.88 29.16 23.66
CA PHE A 9 -15.32 28.99 24.99
C PHE A 9 -15.38 27.53 25.45
N TYR A 10 -14.22 26.92 25.69
CA TYR A 10 -14.12 25.51 26.09
C TYR A 10 -13.59 25.29 27.53
N ASP A 11 -12.78 26.18 28.09
CA ASP A 11 -12.22 26.06 29.45
C ASP A 11 -12.03 27.43 30.14
N LEU A 12 -11.71 27.42 31.44
CA LEU A 12 -11.45 28.61 32.27
C LEU A 12 -10.22 28.37 33.15
N LEU A 13 -9.14 29.11 32.90
CA LEU A 13 -7.85 28.90 33.58
C LEU A 13 -7.63 29.83 34.77
N LEU A 14 -8.18 31.04 34.69
CA LEU A 14 -8.06 32.08 35.70
C LEU A 14 -9.41 32.81 35.78
N LEU A 15 -9.83 33.14 37.00
CA LEU A 15 -11.00 33.97 37.25
C LEU A 15 -10.60 34.96 38.34
N ASP A 16 -10.49 36.24 37.97
CA ASP A 16 -9.91 37.29 38.80
C ASP A 16 -8.53 36.83 39.34
N ASP A 17 -8.32 36.87 40.65
CA ASP A 17 -7.08 36.40 41.29
C ASP A 17 -7.09 34.89 41.61
N THR A 18 -8.13 34.15 41.21
CA THR A 18 -8.27 32.73 41.50
C THR A 18 -7.76 31.85 40.36
N VAL A 19 -6.60 31.22 40.57
CA VAL A 19 -6.07 30.20 39.65
C VAL A 19 -7.01 29.00 39.57
N CYS A 20 -7.74 28.89 38.46
CA CYS A 20 -8.67 27.81 38.20
C CYS A 20 -8.01 26.59 37.55
N ALA A 21 -6.82 26.74 36.95
CA ALA A 21 -6.10 25.68 36.25
C ALA A 21 -5.83 24.43 37.10
N ARG A 22 -5.68 24.57 38.43
CA ARG A 22 -5.49 23.44 39.37
C ARG A 22 -6.79 22.75 39.78
N LYS A 23 -7.95 23.36 39.49
CA LYS A 23 -9.27 22.78 39.80
C LYS A 23 -9.62 21.72 38.75
N SER A 24 -10.47 20.77 39.12
CA SER A 24 -10.96 19.76 38.18
C SER A 24 -11.68 20.38 36.99
N HIS A 25 -11.58 19.75 35.81
CA HIS A 25 -12.24 20.21 34.58
C HIS A 25 -13.74 20.42 34.76
N ALA A 26 -14.44 19.55 35.53
CA ALA A 26 -15.85 19.73 35.85
C ALA A 26 -16.15 21.05 36.60
N LYS A 27 -15.29 21.42 37.57
CA LYS A 27 -15.42 22.69 38.31
C LYS A 27 -15.14 23.89 37.39
N ARG A 28 -14.06 23.84 36.60
CA ARG A 28 -13.71 24.91 35.64
C ARG A 28 -14.83 25.12 34.62
N ARG A 29 -15.39 24.04 34.07
CA ARG A 29 -16.49 24.08 33.11
C ARG A 29 -17.77 24.66 33.69
N ARG A 30 -18.08 24.35 34.96
CA ARG A 30 -19.24 24.92 35.66
C ARG A 30 -19.08 26.44 35.84
N LEU A 31 -17.90 26.90 36.26
CA LEU A 31 -17.60 28.32 36.40
C LEU A 31 -17.68 29.05 35.05
N LEU A 32 -17.10 28.47 33.99
CA LEU A 32 -17.18 29.05 32.66
C LEU A 32 -18.63 29.25 32.20
N ARG A 33 -19.50 28.25 32.44
CA ARG A 33 -20.92 28.33 32.07
C ARG A 33 -21.68 29.40 32.84
N SER A 34 -21.30 29.72 34.07
CA SER A 34 -21.93 30.81 34.84
C SER A 34 -21.42 32.19 34.43
N LEU A 35 -20.23 32.28 33.83
CA LEU A 35 -19.61 33.56 33.45
C LEU A 35 -19.95 33.98 32.02
N VAL A 36 -19.92 33.02 31.07
CA VAL A 36 -20.06 33.33 29.65
C VAL A 36 -21.52 33.53 29.28
N ARG A 37 -21.89 34.76 28.91
CA ARG A 37 -23.14 35.05 28.22
C ARG A 37 -23.03 34.61 26.76
N ARG A 38 -23.92 33.70 26.34
CA ARG A 38 -23.97 33.22 24.95
C ARG A 38 -24.62 34.28 24.04
N ILE A 39 -23.99 34.54 22.91
CA ILE A 39 -24.47 35.40 21.83
C ILE A 39 -24.40 34.58 20.54
N PRO A 40 -25.54 34.12 19.98
CA PRO A 40 -25.56 33.31 18.78
C PRO A 40 -24.73 33.94 17.65
N GLY A 41 -23.86 33.15 17.03
CA GLY A 41 -22.97 33.59 15.95
C GLY A 41 -21.72 34.36 16.39
N LEU A 42 -21.61 34.80 17.65
CA LEU A 42 -20.48 35.62 18.14
C LEU A 42 -19.71 34.97 19.29
N ALA A 43 -20.42 34.40 20.27
CA ALA A 43 -19.81 33.85 21.47
C ALA A 43 -20.65 32.69 22.02
N GLU A 44 -20.07 31.50 22.08
CA GLU A 44 -20.76 30.33 22.60
C GLU A 44 -19.86 29.46 23.47
N VAL A 45 -20.47 28.65 24.32
CA VAL A 45 -19.78 27.68 25.17
C VAL A 45 -19.85 26.33 24.46
N GLY A 46 -18.69 25.73 24.18
CA GLY A 46 -18.60 24.50 23.38
C GLY A 46 -19.54 23.37 23.82
N PHE A 47 -19.88 22.46 22.92
CA PHE A 47 -20.66 21.30 23.32
C PHE A 47 -19.87 20.42 24.33
N ARG A 48 -20.56 19.84 25.31
CA ARG A 48 -19.98 18.86 26.24
C ARG A 48 -21.02 17.83 26.61
N GLU A 49 -20.61 16.57 26.60
CA GLU A 49 -21.35 15.46 27.20
C GLU A 49 -20.46 14.68 28.17
N VAL A 50 -21.06 14.09 29.21
CA VAL A 50 -20.35 13.27 30.19
C VAL A 50 -20.70 11.80 29.95
N VAL A 51 -19.66 11.02 29.70
CA VAL A 51 -19.73 9.55 29.56
C VAL A 51 -19.08 8.93 30.78
N ALA A 52 -19.79 8.02 31.45
CA ALA A 52 -19.27 7.27 32.57
C ALA A 52 -18.54 6.01 32.06
N PHE A 53 -17.22 6.06 31.97
CA PHE A 53 -16.39 4.95 31.47
C PHE A 53 -16.42 3.71 32.37
N SER A 54 -16.94 3.82 33.58
CA SER A 54 -17.20 2.69 34.48
C SER A 54 -18.46 1.88 34.13
N SER A 55 -19.29 2.35 33.20
CA SER A 55 -20.51 1.66 32.79
C SER A 55 -20.24 0.71 31.63
N ALA A 56 -20.98 -0.41 31.57
CA ALA A 56 -20.86 -1.40 30.49
C ALA A 56 -21.17 -0.81 29.10
N ASN A 57 -22.01 0.23 29.03
CA ASN A 57 -22.46 0.85 27.78
C ASN A 57 -21.62 2.09 27.39
N ALA A 58 -20.49 2.34 28.06
CA ALA A 58 -19.69 3.55 27.81
C ALA A 58 -19.17 3.64 26.37
N ALA A 59 -18.74 2.52 25.80
CA ALA A 59 -18.23 2.44 24.44
C ALA A 59 -19.33 2.75 23.41
N GLU A 60 -20.52 2.14 23.56
CA GLU A 60 -21.67 2.39 22.69
C GLU A 60 -22.09 3.87 22.72
N ARG A 61 -22.18 4.46 23.91
CA ARG A 61 -22.48 5.89 24.05
C ARG A 61 -21.41 6.77 23.40
N LEU A 62 -20.13 6.46 23.56
CA LEU A 62 -19.06 7.22 22.91
C LEU A 62 -19.16 7.14 21.38
N THR A 63 -19.49 5.96 20.84
CA THR A 63 -19.71 5.74 19.41
C THR A 63 -20.88 6.58 18.89
N GLU A 64 -22.01 6.60 19.60
CA GLU A 64 -23.17 7.45 19.24
C GLU A 64 -22.80 8.95 19.22
N LEU A 65 -22.02 9.40 20.21
CA LEU A 65 -21.54 10.79 20.27
C LEU A 65 -20.61 11.13 19.13
N PHE A 66 -19.75 10.19 18.75
CA PHE A 66 -18.84 10.36 17.63
C PHE A 66 -19.59 10.39 16.30
N ALA A 67 -20.56 9.51 16.09
CA ALA A 67 -21.46 9.55 14.94
C ALA A 67 -22.24 10.86 14.86
N ARG A 68 -22.72 11.39 16.00
CA ARG A 68 -23.38 12.70 16.06
C ARG A 68 -22.42 13.84 15.71
N ALA A 69 -21.17 13.79 16.17
CA ALA A 69 -20.17 14.80 15.81
C ALA A 69 -19.91 14.82 14.28
N ILE A 70 -19.76 13.64 13.68
CA ILE A 70 -19.55 13.49 12.23
C ILE A 70 -20.75 14.02 11.44
N THR A 71 -21.98 13.66 11.81
CA THR A 71 -23.20 14.15 11.13
C THR A 71 -23.39 15.66 11.25
N GLN A 72 -22.90 16.27 12.34
CA GLN A 72 -22.86 17.72 12.52
C GLN A 72 -21.66 18.40 11.82
N ARG A 73 -20.87 17.64 11.05
CA ARG A 73 -19.65 18.11 10.36
C ARG A 73 -18.60 18.69 11.30
N TRP A 74 -18.55 18.22 12.55
CA TRP A 74 -17.44 18.54 13.45
C TRP A 74 -16.23 17.70 13.06
N GLU A 75 -15.03 18.25 13.27
CA GLU A 75 -13.76 17.56 12.98
C GLU A 75 -13.58 16.29 13.85
N GLY A 76 -14.08 16.31 15.08
CA GLY A 76 -13.97 15.19 16.01
C GLY A 76 -14.34 15.55 17.43
N LEU A 77 -13.87 14.73 18.39
CA LEU A 77 -14.10 14.88 19.81
C LEU A 77 -12.78 15.12 20.56
N VAL A 78 -12.87 15.88 21.66
CA VAL A 78 -11.78 16.01 22.64
C VAL A 78 -12.25 15.39 23.95
N LEU A 79 -11.59 14.30 24.36
CA LEU A 79 -11.89 13.60 25.60
C LEU A 79 -10.99 14.16 26.71
N LYS A 80 -11.62 14.56 27.82
CA LYS A 80 -10.94 15.11 29.00
C LYS A 80 -11.52 14.46 30.26
N GLY A 81 -10.67 14.02 31.19
CA GLY A 81 -11.14 13.52 32.47
C GLY A 81 -11.87 14.61 33.25
N CYS A 82 -13.00 14.26 33.87
CA CYS A 82 -13.81 15.25 34.60
C CYS A 82 -13.11 15.78 35.85
N ASN A 83 -12.22 14.98 36.43
CA ASN A 83 -11.51 15.29 37.67
C ASN A 83 -10.12 15.90 37.42
N ASP A 84 -9.67 15.93 36.17
CA ASP A 84 -8.29 16.30 35.84
C ASP A 84 -8.07 17.81 35.95
N PRO A 85 -6.90 18.25 36.47
CA PRO A 85 -6.46 19.63 36.36
C PRO A 85 -6.16 20.00 34.90
N TYR A 86 -5.95 21.28 34.62
CA TYR A 86 -5.57 21.72 33.27
C TYR A 86 -4.11 21.38 32.97
N PHE A 87 -3.23 21.54 33.97
CA PHE A 87 -1.83 21.16 33.90
C PHE A 87 -1.60 19.92 34.78
N THR A 88 -1.08 18.85 34.18
CA THR A 88 -0.50 17.71 34.87
C THR A 88 1.02 17.86 34.85
N SER A 89 1.69 17.54 35.96
CA SER A 89 3.15 17.66 36.09
C SER A 89 3.93 16.58 35.32
N ASP A 90 3.25 15.50 34.92
CA ASP A 90 3.81 14.43 34.12
C ASP A 90 3.38 14.58 32.65
N CYS A 91 4.29 14.23 31.73
CA CYS A 91 4.18 14.32 30.26
C CYS A 91 2.96 13.63 29.61
N ASP A 92 2.06 13.05 30.39
CA ASP A 92 0.83 12.45 29.89
C ASP A 92 -0.20 13.53 29.56
N LYS A 93 -0.46 13.67 28.26
CA LYS A 93 -1.47 14.58 27.71
C LYS A 93 -2.84 14.22 28.31
N SER A 94 -3.36 15.05 29.20
CA SER A 94 -4.69 14.88 29.85
C SER A 94 -5.88 14.96 28.88
N SER A 95 -5.64 15.28 27.60
CA SER A 95 -6.66 15.42 26.57
C SER A 95 -6.36 14.53 25.37
N ILE A 96 -7.31 13.66 25.04
CA ILE A 96 -7.24 12.77 23.87
C ILE A 96 -8.09 13.38 22.75
N LYS A 97 -7.53 13.48 21.54
CA LYS A 97 -8.24 13.93 20.34
C LYS A 97 -8.67 12.70 19.55
N LEU A 98 -9.97 12.53 19.32
CA LEU A 98 -10.56 11.46 18.52
C LEU A 98 -11.13 12.07 17.24
N LYS A 99 -10.54 11.74 16.08
CA LYS A 99 -10.95 12.23 14.76
C LYS A 99 -11.31 11.07 13.85
N LYS A 100 -12.17 11.34 12.86
CA LYS A 100 -12.60 10.35 11.84
C LYS A 100 -11.38 9.75 11.14
N ASP A 101 -10.42 10.59 10.78
CA ASP A 101 -9.22 10.22 10.00
C ASP A 101 -8.21 9.37 10.77
N TYR A 102 -8.35 9.26 12.10
CA TYR A 102 -7.49 8.41 12.92
C TYR A 102 -7.96 6.95 12.98
N ILE A 103 -9.18 6.66 12.51
CA ILE A 103 -9.72 5.31 12.51
C ILE A 103 -9.58 4.72 11.09
N PRO A 104 -8.84 3.61 10.92
CA PRO A 104 -8.68 2.96 9.63
C PRO A 104 -10.04 2.64 8.99
N GLY A 105 -10.20 2.99 7.71
CA GLY A 105 -11.42 2.74 6.94
C GLY A 105 -12.57 3.72 7.19
N LEU A 106 -12.45 4.66 8.14
CA LEU A 106 -13.45 5.71 8.34
C LEU A 106 -13.09 7.04 7.69
N GLY A 107 -11.81 7.38 7.54
CA GLY A 107 -11.36 8.59 6.84
C GLY A 107 -11.62 8.56 5.34
N ASP A 108 -11.63 9.73 4.70
CA ASP A 108 -11.73 9.81 3.24
C ASP A 108 -10.35 9.49 2.64
N SER A 109 -10.27 8.43 1.83
CA SER A 109 -9.05 8.00 1.15
C SER A 109 -9.13 8.30 -0.34
N ALA A 110 -8.04 8.77 -0.92
CA ALA A 110 -7.93 9.00 -2.35
C ALA A 110 -6.60 8.43 -2.87
N ASP A 111 -6.65 7.87 -4.07
CA ASP A 111 -5.49 7.33 -4.76
C ASP A 111 -4.85 8.44 -5.60
N PHE A 112 -3.60 8.76 -5.29
CA PHE A 112 -2.80 9.73 -6.03
C PHE A 112 -1.62 9.03 -6.71
N THR A 113 -1.19 9.60 -7.83
CA THR A 113 0.03 9.16 -8.51
C THR A 113 1.21 9.98 -7.99
N ILE A 114 2.31 9.32 -7.64
CA ILE A 114 3.57 10.04 -7.40
C ILE A 114 4.06 10.53 -8.75
N VAL A 115 4.11 11.85 -8.90
CA VAL A 115 4.55 12.51 -10.12
C VAL A 115 6.04 12.76 -10.05
N GLY A 116 6.62 13.03 -8.87
CA GLY A 116 8.05 13.31 -8.76
C GLY A 116 8.59 13.36 -7.34
N GLY A 117 9.85 13.77 -7.17
CA GLY A 117 10.53 13.74 -5.87
C GLY A 117 11.54 14.88 -5.67
N ASN A 118 11.54 15.46 -4.48
CA ASN A 118 12.49 16.49 -4.06
C ASN A 118 13.44 15.97 -2.98
N HIS A 119 14.63 16.55 -2.90
CA HIS A 119 15.61 16.29 -1.85
C HIS A 119 15.78 17.51 -0.93
N SER A 120 15.81 17.25 0.38
CA SER A 120 16.18 18.21 1.40
C SER A 120 17.19 17.58 2.35
N ALA A 121 18.35 18.23 2.52
CA ALA A 121 19.40 17.74 3.41
C ALA A 121 18.96 17.73 4.89
N GLU A 122 18.08 18.65 5.28
CA GLU A 122 17.50 18.69 6.63
C GLU A 122 16.59 17.47 6.87
N ASP A 123 15.72 17.16 5.91
CA ASP A 123 14.86 15.98 6.00
C ASP A 123 15.66 14.68 5.98
N GLU A 124 16.71 14.61 5.18
CA GLU A 124 17.60 13.44 5.12
C GLU A 124 18.25 13.16 6.48
N GLN A 125 18.74 14.20 7.16
CA GLN A 125 19.27 14.08 8.52
C GLN A 125 18.22 13.60 9.51
N GLU A 126 17.01 14.15 9.47
CA GLU A 126 15.95 13.79 10.41
C GLU A 126 15.40 12.38 10.19
N ILE A 127 15.27 11.96 8.93
CA ILE A 127 14.83 10.60 8.59
C ILE A 127 15.87 9.57 9.09
N GLY A 128 17.17 9.87 8.97
CA GLY A 128 18.25 9.13 9.61
C GLY A 128 18.43 7.69 9.12
N ILE A 129 18.13 7.41 7.84
CA ILE A 129 18.22 6.06 7.23
C ILE A 129 19.35 5.92 6.21
N GLY A 130 20.32 6.83 6.25
CA GLY A 130 21.42 6.90 5.30
C GLY A 130 21.12 7.85 4.14
N LYS A 131 21.91 7.73 3.08
CA LYS A 131 21.86 8.65 1.94
C LYS A 131 20.60 8.40 1.09
N LEU A 132 19.80 9.45 0.89
CA LEU A 132 18.58 9.41 0.09
C LEU A 132 18.69 10.36 -1.10
N TRP A 133 18.08 9.97 -2.20
CA TRP A 133 17.94 10.79 -3.41
C TRP A 133 16.72 11.71 -3.32
N TRP A 134 15.67 11.27 -2.63
CA TRP A 134 14.45 12.02 -2.39
C TRP A 134 13.98 11.86 -0.95
N THR A 135 13.53 12.98 -0.38
CA THR A 135 12.98 13.06 0.98
C THR A 135 11.51 13.47 0.98
N SER A 136 11.03 14.02 -0.14
CA SER A 136 9.64 14.42 -0.36
C SER A 136 9.20 14.02 -1.77
N PHE A 137 7.91 13.76 -1.98
CA PHE A 137 7.35 13.36 -3.27
C PHE A 137 6.14 14.21 -3.65
N PHE A 138 6.09 14.63 -4.90
CA PHE A 138 4.94 15.31 -5.48
C PHE A 138 3.88 14.29 -5.84
N ILE A 139 2.65 14.52 -5.40
CA ILE A 139 1.49 13.69 -5.76
C ILE A 139 0.56 14.45 -6.69
N GLY A 140 -0.06 13.73 -7.61
CA GLY A 140 -0.93 14.30 -8.62
C GLY A 140 -2.12 13.44 -9.01
N CYS A 141 -3.09 14.09 -9.64
CA CYS A 141 -4.30 13.48 -10.17
C CYS A 141 -4.38 13.67 -11.69
N MET A 142 -4.97 12.71 -12.37
CA MET A 142 -5.21 12.78 -13.81
C MET A 142 -6.39 13.70 -14.13
N GLU A 143 -6.16 14.72 -14.97
CA GLU A 143 -7.21 15.63 -15.43
C GLU A 143 -8.06 15.03 -16.55
N ASN A 144 -7.42 14.37 -17.52
CA ASN A 144 -8.04 13.90 -18.75
C ASN A 144 -8.32 12.39 -18.74
N LYS A 145 -8.77 11.85 -17.61
CA LYS A 145 -8.98 10.40 -17.42
C LYS A 145 -9.88 9.78 -18.49
N ASP A 146 -10.97 10.45 -18.83
CA ASP A 146 -11.91 9.95 -19.85
C ASP A 146 -11.27 9.88 -21.25
N GLU A 147 -10.42 10.85 -21.60
CA GLU A 147 -9.74 10.88 -22.90
C GLU A 147 -8.65 9.82 -23.00
N VAL A 148 -7.90 9.60 -21.92
CA VAL A 148 -6.91 8.52 -21.83
C VAL A 148 -7.61 7.16 -21.99
N CYS A 149 -8.70 6.92 -21.25
CA CYS A 149 -9.41 5.64 -21.31
C CYS A 149 -10.09 5.39 -22.66
N ARG A 150 -10.65 6.43 -23.31
CA ARG A 150 -11.42 6.27 -24.56
C ARG A 150 -10.57 6.31 -25.82
N TYR A 151 -9.55 7.17 -25.84
CA TYR A 151 -8.80 7.50 -27.05
C TYR A 151 -7.31 7.15 -26.93
N ASN A 152 -6.90 6.52 -25.83
CA ASN A 152 -5.49 6.29 -25.51
C ASN A 152 -4.67 7.58 -25.63
N SER A 153 -5.29 8.71 -25.26
CA SER A 153 -4.66 10.02 -25.29
C SER A 153 -3.57 10.10 -24.23
N LYS A 154 -2.63 11.02 -24.42
CA LYS A 154 -1.55 11.25 -23.47
C LYS A 154 -2.10 11.72 -22.11
N PRO A 155 -1.78 11.05 -20.98
CA PRO A 155 -2.21 11.47 -19.65
C PRO A 155 -1.69 12.86 -19.26
N ARG A 156 -2.53 13.65 -18.59
CA ARG A 156 -2.20 14.95 -18.01
C ARG A 156 -2.38 14.89 -16.50
N LEU A 157 -1.29 14.95 -15.75
CA LEU A 157 -1.24 14.84 -14.30
C LEU A 157 -1.08 16.23 -13.68
N ARG A 158 -2.06 16.65 -12.88
CA ARG A 158 -1.98 17.87 -12.07
C ARG A 158 -1.35 17.56 -10.73
N ILE A 159 -0.33 18.32 -10.35
CA ILE A 159 0.24 18.25 -9.00
C ILE A 159 -0.76 18.84 -8.00
N ILE A 160 -1.07 18.08 -6.95
CA ILE A 160 -2.03 18.46 -5.91
C ILE A 160 -1.32 18.82 -4.60
N ASP A 161 -0.34 18.02 -4.21
CA ASP A 161 0.37 18.20 -2.94
C ASP A 161 1.78 17.56 -2.97
N ILE A 162 2.51 17.74 -1.87
CA ILE A 162 3.79 17.13 -1.57
C ILE A 162 3.62 16.30 -0.29
N ILE A 163 4.05 15.05 -0.34
CA ILE A 163 4.13 14.15 0.81
C ILE A 163 5.59 13.98 1.22
N ASP A 164 5.85 14.05 2.53
CA ASP A 164 7.20 14.01 3.08
C ASP A 164 7.36 12.87 4.10
N LYS A 165 8.41 12.94 4.93
CA LYS A 165 8.71 12.02 6.02
C LYS A 165 7.57 11.82 7.04
N HIS A 166 6.64 12.76 7.17
CA HIS A 166 5.50 12.64 8.08
C HIS A 166 4.38 11.78 7.49
N GLY A 167 4.28 11.73 6.15
CA GLY A 167 3.27 10.94 5.43
C GLY A 167 3.77 9.57 4.96
N ILE A 168 5.09 9.36 4.88
CA ILE A 168 5.69 8.16 4.30
C ILE A 168 6.52 7.39 5.35
N PRO A 169 6.19 6.13 5.64
CA PRO A 169 7.03 5.28 6.50
C PRO A 169 8.44 5.09 5.95
N LYS A 170 9.43 4.94 6.84
CA LYS A 170 10.85 4.80 6.48
C LYS A 170 11.11 3.67 5.46
N ASP A 171 10.44 2.53 5.60
CA ASP A 171 10.60 1.40 4.68
C ASP A 171 10.10 1.74 3.26
N HIS A 172 8.99 2.49 3.17
CA HIS A 172 8.45 2.98 1.90
C HIS A 172 9.37 4.05 1.30
N MET A 173 9.94 4.93 2.12
CA MET A 173 10.93 5.92 1.68
C MET A 173 12.15 5.24 1.04
N GLN A 174 12.69 4.18 1.65
CA GLN A 174 13.79 3.39 1.08
C GLN A 174 13.37 2.69 -0.22
N TYR A 175 12.17 2.10 -0.24
CA TYR A 175 11.64 1.42 -1.41
C TYR A 175 11.53 2.38 -2.61
N LEU A 176 10.94 3.56 -2.42
CA LEU A 176 10.82 4.60 -3.45
C LEU A 176 12.20 5.02 -3.94
N ASN A 177 13.13 5.34 -3.04
CA ASN A 177 14.49 5.74 -3.42
C ASN A 177 15.24 4.67 -4.21
N ARG A 178 15.08 3.39 -3.86
CA ARG A 178 15.73 2.27 -4.57
C ARG A 178 15.19 2.08 -5.99
N HIS A 179 13.89 2.27 -6.20
CA HIS A 179 13.25 2.02 -7.50
C HIS A 179 13.23 3.26 -8.40
N GLY A 180 13.08 4.45 -7.82
CA GLY A 180 13.07 5.72 -8.55
C GLY A 180 14.41 6.04 -9.18
N TYR A 181 15.51 5.61 -8.57
CA TYR A 181 16.86 5.96 -9.04
C TYR A 181 17.12 5.55 -10.50
N PHE A 182 16.57 4.43 -10.95
CA PHE A 182 16.76 3.93 -12.32
C PHE A 182 15.77 4.50 -13.34
N THR A 183 14.73 5.18 -12.86
CA THR A 183 13.63 5.72 -13.68
C THR A 183 13.59 7.24 -13.66
N GLN A 184 14.49 7.89 -12.91
CA GLN A 184 14.55 9.34 -12.81
C GLN A 184 14.90 10.00 -14.15
N ILE A 185 14.23 11.11 -14.41
CA ILE A 185 14.55 12.01 -15.51
C ILE A 185 14.62 13.45 -14.99
N PRO A 186 15.30 14.34 -15.73
CA PRO A 186 15.18 15.77 -15.51
C PRO A 186 13.70 16.23 -15.53
N PHE A 187 13.34 17.24 -14.73
CA PHE A 187 12.01 17.79 -14.62
C PHE A 187 11.69 18.43 -15.95
N ILE A 188 10.61 17.94 -16.54
CA ILE A 188 10.06 18.43 -17.79
C ILE A 188 8.54 18.41 -17.65
N GLU A 189 7.89 19.47 -18.13
CA GLU A 189 6.42 19.58 -18.09
C GLU A 189 5.73 18.58 -19.01
N SER A 190 6.46 17.99 -19.98
CA SER A 190 5.93 17.02 -20.93
C SER A 190 6.97 15.93 -21.18
N THR A 191 6.66 14.70 -20.79
CA THR A 191 7.43 13.49 -21.12
C THR A 191 6.80 12.79 -22.34
N PRO A 192 7.41 11.76 -22.94
CA PRO A 192 6.70 10.94 -23.93
C PRO A 192 5.47 10.21 -23.36
N ASN A 193 5.43 10.01 -22.05
CA ASN A 193 4.44 9.17 -21.38
C ASN A 193 3.28 9.97 -20.79
N PHE A 194 3.49 11.21 -20.33
CA PHE A 194 2.48 12.07 -19.72
C PHE A 194 2.93 13.54 -19.67
N ASP A 195 1.98 14.44 -19.47
CA ASP A 195 2.21 15.85 -19.19
C ASP A 195 1.97 16.16 -17.71
N VAL A 196 2.72 17.10 -17.17
CA VAL A 196 2.58 17.61 -15.80
C VAL A 196 2.02 19.02 -15.85
N VAL A 197 0.90 19.22 -15.16
CA VAL A 197 0.27 20.53 -15.01
C VAL A 197 0.63 21.08 -13.63
N ILE A 198 1.39 22.17 -13.61
CA ILE A 198 1.71 22.94 -12.40
C ILE A 198 0.76 24.12 -12.33
N GLN A 199 -0.07 24.18 -11.30
CA GLN A 199 -0.92 25.34 -11.07
C GLN A 199 -0.14 26.36 -10.22
N LEU A 200 0.25 27.47 -10.84
CA LEU A 200 1.00 28.57 -10.19
C LEU A 200 0.16 29.43 -9.23
N GLU A 201 -1.09 29.04 -8.94
CA GLU A 201 -1.98 29.86 -8.12
C GLU A 201 -2.46 29.14 -6.85
N THR A 202 -2.18 29.81 -5.73
CA THR A 202 -2.75 29.67 -4.38
C THR A 202 -2.33 28.48 -3.52
N ARG A 203 -1.11 28.58 -2.96
CA ARG A 203 -0.97 28.47 -1.50
C ARG A 203 -0.72 29.87 -0.94
N HIS A 204 -1.74 30.43 -0.29
CA HIS A 204 -1.54 31.44 0.73
C HIS A 204 -0.67 30.80 1.84
N PHE A 205 0.64 30.92 1.70
CA PHE A 205 1.55 30.88 2.84
C PHE A 205 1.21 32.12 3.68
N THR A 206 0.33 31.96 4.66
CA THR A 206 0.22 32.92 5.75
C THR A 206 1.34 32.62 6.74
N PRO A 207 2.39 33.44 6.85
CA PRO A 207 3.23 33.41 8.04
C PRO A 207 2.38 33.87 9.21
N SER A 208 2.37 33.07 10.29
CA SER A 208 1.82 33.48 11.58
C SER A 208 2.44 34.82 11.99
N PRO A 209 1.65 35.75 12.57
CA PRO A 209 2.15 37.06 12.96
C PRO A 209 3.09 36.92 14.15
N SER A 210 4.39 37.16 13.94
CA SER A 210 5.30 37.49 15.02
C SER A 210 5.06 38.93 15.45
N LEU A 211 5.03 39.11 16.78
CA LEU A 211 5.04 40.37 17.52
C LEU A 211 5.83 41.48 16.79
N GLY A 212 5.16 42.58 16.48
CA GLY A 212 5.82 43.84 16.17
C GLY A 212 6.12 44.63 17.45
N TYR A 213 7.36 45.13 17.55
CA TYR A 213 7.86 46.34 18.22
C TYR A 213 9.39 46.26 18.10
N GLY A 214 10.17 47.17 17.52
CA GLY A 214 9.95 48.48 16.94
C GLY A 214 11.25 48.92 16.22
N ASP A 215 11.17 50.07 15.56
CA ASP A 215 12.17 50.74 14.71
C ASP A 215 13.61 50.81 15.25
N GLU A 216 14.59 50.70 14.35
CA GLU A 216 15.55 51.79 14.05
C GLU A 216 16.39 51.50 12.80
N ALA A 217 16.58 52.54 11.99
CA ALA A 217 17.28 52.53 10.71
C ALA A 217 18.79 52.78 10.85
N ASN A 218 19.63 52.06 10.09
CA ASN A 218 20.53 52.62 9.06
C ASN A 218 21.59 51.61 8.57
N ASP A 219 21.89 51.79 7.28
CA ASP A 219 23.17 51.60 6.58
C ASP A 219 23.55 50.28 5.86
N LEU A 220 23.35 50.35 4.53
CA LEU A 220 24.25 50.04 3.41
C LEU A 220 25.18 48.81 3.47
N GLY A 221 24.90 47.83 2.60
CA GLY A 221 25.89 46.82 2.17
C GLY A 221 25.39 45.69 1.27
N ALA A 222 25.11 45.98 -0.01
CA ALA A 222 25.20 45.10 -1.20
C ALA A 222 24.35 43.77 -1.27
N PRO A 223 24.02 43.28 -2.49
CA PRO A 223 22.85 42.43 -2.71
C PRO A 223 23.17 40.94 -2.60
N GLY A 224 22.52 40.25 -1.65
CA GLY A 224 22.36 38.80 -1.70
C GLY A 224 21.20 38.46 -2.63
N LEU A 225 21.50 37.77 -3.74
CA LEU A 225 20.50 37.22 -4.66
C LEU A 225 19.40 36.49 -3.87
N GLY A 226 18.16 36.84 -4.17
CA GLY A 226 17.01 36.05 -3.77
C GLY A 226 17.17 34.64 -4.31
N THR A 227 17.23 33.67 -3.41
CA THR A 227 17.15 32.25 -3.75
C THR A 227 15.74 32.00 -4.28
N ILE A 228 15.58 32.14 -5.59
CA ILE A 228 14.46 31.57 -6.32
C ILE A 228 14.55 30.07 -6.06
N LEU A 229 13.55 29.53 -5.37
CA LEU A 229 13.38 28.09 -5.16
C LEU A 229 13.24 27.44 -6.54
N GLU A 230 14.34 26.94 -7.09
CA GLU A 230 14.30 26.10 -8.28
C GLU A 230 13.60 24.78 -7.93
N PRO A 231 12.54 24.39 -8.64
CA PRO A 231 11.87 23.12 -8.43
C PRO A 231 12.73 22.00 -9.05
N VAL A 232 13.21 21.09 -8.21
CA VAL A 232 14.24 20.11 -8.53
C VAL A 232 13.63 18.69 -8.54
N TRP A 233 13.39 18.21 -9.77
CA TRP A 233 13.32 16.82 -10.30
C TRP A 233 12.06 15.92 -10.05
N ILE A 234 11.64 15.15 -11.07
CA ILE A 234 10.39 14.34 -11.20
C ILE A 234 10.75 13.07 -12.03
N GLU A 235 10.60 11.82 -11.56
CA GLU A 235 9.41 10.94 -11.68
C GLU A 235 9.49 9.70 -10.74
N LEU A 236 8.34 9.18 -10.25
CA LEU A 236 8.23 7.82 -9.69
C LEU A 236 6.80 7.24 -9.88
N LEU A 237 6.54 6.65 -11.04
CA LEU A 237 5.29 5.92 -11.28
C LEU A 237 5.43 4.46 -10.80
N ILE A 238 4.88 4.13 -9.63
CA ILE A 238 4.65 2.73 -9.23
C ILE A 238 3.16 2.45 -9.39
N ILE A 239 2.78 2.12 -10.62
CA ILE A 239 1.50 1.48 -10.92
C ILE A 239 1.87 0.11 -11.50
N THR A 240 1.63 -0.96 -10.72
CA THR A 240 1.76 -2.41 -11.04
C THR A 240 3.17 -3.05 -10.96
N PRO A 241 3.27 -4.37 -10.71
CA PRO A 241 4.41 -5.01 -10.07
C PRO A 241 5.61 -4.97 -11.00
N ILE A 242 6.76 -4.58 -10.42
CA ILE A 242 8.13 -4.81 -10.92
C ILE A 242 8.16 -4.95 -12.45
N HIS A 243 8.37 -3.84 -13.15
CA HIS A 243 8.88 -3.97 -14.51
C HIS A 243 10.11 -4.87 -14.43
N LYS A 244 10.02 -6.07 -14.99
CA LYS A 244 11.19 -6.85 -15.36
C LYS A 244 12.12 -5.85 -16.07
N LEU A 245 13.38 -5.80 -15.68
CA LEU A 245 14.40 -5.17 -16.52
C LEU A 245 14.39 -5.95 -17.85
N ILE A 246 13.59 -5.50 -18.82
CA ILE A 246 13.54 -6.07 -20.16
C ILE A 246 14.77 -5.56 -20.86
N PHE A 247 15.87 -6.28 -20.73
CA PHE A 247 16.97 -6.12 -21.64
C PHE A 247 16.49 -6.62 -23.01
N ARG A 248 16.39 -5.73 -24.01
CA ARG A 248 16.16 -6.16 -25.39
C ARG A 248 17.22 -7.22 -25.73
N ASP A 249 16.79 -8.39 -26.20
CA ASP A 249 17.75 -9.40 -26.63
C ASP A 249 18.60 -8.84 -27.77
N GLY A 250 19.92 -8.80 -27.55
CA GLY A 250 20.91 -8.33 -28.53
C GLY A 250 21.48 -6.91 -28.34
N SER A 251 21.01 -6.09 -27.39
CA SER A 251 21.66 -4.79 -27.13
C SER A 251 22.88 -4.96 -26.23
N ASN A 252 24.07 -5.01 -26.82
CA ASN A 252 25.34 -4.89 -26.10
C ASN A 252 25.54 -3.45 -25.61
N ALA A 253 26.30 -3.27 -24.52
CA ALA A 253 26.71 -1.93 -24.09
C ALA A 253 27.40 -1.20 -25.24
N LEU A 254 27.21 0.12 -25.32
CA LEU A 254 27.83 0.95 -26.33
C LEU A 254 29.35 0.80 -26.25
N GLU A 255 29.98 0.59 -27.40
CA GLU A 255 31.43 0.63 -27.49
C GLU A 255 31.94 2.07 -27.41
N PRO A 256 33.15 2.30 -26.85
CA PRO A 256 33.74 3.63 -26.82
C PRO A 256 33.92 4.17 -28.25
N PRO A 257 33.37 5.35 -28.58
CA PRO A 257 33.49 5.89 -29.93
C PRO A 257 34.93 6.33 -30.22
N ASN A 258 35.38 6.13 -31.47
CA ASN A 258 36.70 6.54 -31.92
C ASN A 258 36.73 8.02 -32.26
N ARG A 259 37.76 8.73 -31.78
CA ARG A 259 37.97 10.14 -32.12
C ARG A 259 38.46 10.24 -33.58
N PRO A 260 37.85 11.10 -34.42
CA PRO A 260 38.33 11.31 -35.78
C PRO A 260 39.72 11.95 -35.79
N SER A 261 40.63 11.38 -36.59
CA SER A 261 41.97 11.89 -36.84
C SER A 261 41.98 12.80 -38.07
N PHE A 262 42.93 13.73 -38.14
CA PHE A 262 43.13 14.54 -39.36
C PHE A 262 43.59 13.67 -40.54
N THR A 263 44.35 12.61 -40.24
CA THR A 263 44.82 11.61 -41.22
C THR A 263 43.69 10.86 -41.91
N ASP A 264 42.51 10.77 -41.30
CA ASP A 264 41.33 10.13 -41.87
C ASP A 264 40.76 10.92 -43.06
N PHE A 265 41.14 12.20 -43.20
CA PHE A 265 40.68 13.11 -44.24
C PHE A 265 41.79 13.56 -45.20
N ALA A 266 43.06 13.51 -44.77
CA ALA A 266 44.24 13.71 -45.63
C ALA A 266 45.48 13.03 -45.04
N GLU A 267 46.17 12.19 -45.82
CA GLU A 267 47.24 11.29 -45.35
C GLU A 267 48.39 11.97 -44.59
N GLU A 268 48.74 13.22 -44.93
CA GLU A 268 49.83 13.98 -44.30
C GLU A 268 49.36 15.07 -43.34
N ALA A 269 48.05 15.20 -43.10
CA ALA A 269 47.51 16.26 -42.24
C ALA A 269 47.75 15.95 -40.76
N THR A 270 48.42 16.87 -40.08
CA THR A 270 48.68 16.81 -38.63
C THR A 270 47.86 17.85 -37.86
N HIS A 271 47.41 18.90 -38.55
CA HIS A 271 46.64 20.00 -38.01
C HIS A 271 45.44 20.32 -38.90
N TYR A 272 44.41 20.92 -38.30
CA TYR A 272 43.17 21.30 -39.00
C TYR A 272 43.40 22.20 -40.22
N VAL A 273 44.44 23.04 -40.17
CA VAL A 273 44.83 23.95 -41.25
C VAL A 273 45.39 23.23 -42.48
N ASP A 274 45.86 21.98 -42.33
CA ASP A 274 46.40 21.15 -43.41
C ASP A 274 45.27 20.55 -44.28
N LEU A 275 44.02 20.64 -43.82
CA LEU A 275 42.85 20.16 -44.53
C LEU A 275 42.33 21.24 -45.50
N ASN A 276 41.94 20.83 -46.71
CA ASN A 276 41.20 21.71 -47.61
C ASN A 276 39.80 22.03 -47.05
N SER A 277 39.11 23.02 -47.60
CA SER A 277 37.81 23.50 -47.10
C SER A 277 36.70 22.42 -47.06
N ILE A 278 36.75 21.43 -47.97
CA ILE A 278 35.81 20.30 -48.00
C ILE A 278 36.11 19.33 -46.85
N ASN A 279 37.39 18.99 -46.66
CA ASN A 279 37.86 18.09 -45.62
C ASN A 279 37.73 18.71 -44.22
N GLN A 280 37.91 20.03 -44.07
CA GLN A 280 37.64 20.77 -42.84
C GLN A 280 36.18 20.65 -42.42
N ARG A 281 35.24 20.75 -43.38
CA ARG A 281 33.81 20.58 -43.13
C ARG A 281 33.47 19.14 -42.75
N ALA A 282 34.05 18.16 -43.45
CA ALA A 282 33.87 16.74 -43.16
C ALA A 282 34.41 16.36 -41.76
N TYR A 283 35.60 16.84 -41.39
CA TYR A 283 36.19 16.66 -40.06
C TYR A 283 35.32 17.27 -38.94
N SER A 284 34.77 18.46 -39.19
CA SER A 284 33.90 19.14 -38.22
C SER A 284 32.61 18.36 -37.97
N VAL A 285 32.00 17.78 -39.03
CA VAL A 285 30.82 16.90 -38.91
C VAL A 285 31.16 15.62 -38.16
N ALA A 286 32.28 14.96 -38.50
CA ALA A 286 32.72 13.74 -37.81
C ALA A 286 33.04 13.98 -36.33
N THR A 287 33.60 15.14 -35.99
CA THR A 287 33.88 15.54 -34.61
C THR A 287 32.59 15.76 -33.82
N ALA A 288 31.59 16.41 -34.43
CA ALA A 288 30.28 16.59 -33.79
C ALA A 288 29.55 15.25 -33.56
N ASP A 289 29.62 14.32 -34.53
CA ASP A 289 29.08 12.96 -34.37
C ASP A 289 29.80 12.19 -33.25
N TYR A 290 31.14 12.25 -33.21
CA TYR A 290 31.94 11.70 -32.12
C TYR A 290 31.52 12.24 -30.74
N GLU A 291 31.36 13.55 -30.60
CA GLU A 291 30.92 14.17 -29.34
C GLU A 291 29.50 13.75 -28.94
N SER A 292 28.60 13.52 -29.89
CA SER A 292 27.27 12.98 -29.63
C SER A 292 27.35 11.56 -29.09
N ARG A 293 28.00 10.65 -29.82
CA ARG A 293 28.14 9.25 -29.42
C ARG A 293 28.91 9.10 -28.10
N ARG A 294 29.90 9.97 -27.85
CA ARG A 294 30.66 9.98 -26.59
C ARG A 294 29.77 10.36 -25.41
N ARG A 295 28.85 11.32 -25.58
CA ARG A 295 27.89 11.68 -24.52
C ARG A 295 26.96 10.52 -24.19
N GLU A 296 26.44 9.84 -25.21
CA GLU A 296 25.60 8.64 -25.04
C GLU A 296 26.35 7.52 -24.32
N TYR A 297 27.56 7.19 -24.76
CA TYR A 297 28.44 6.20 -24.12
C TYR A 297 28.73 6.52 -22.64
N LEU A 298 29.07 7.78 -22.33
CA LEU A 298 29.33 8.21 -20.95
C LEU A 298 28.09 8.13 -20.08
N TYR A 299 26.92 8.48 -20.62
CA TYR A 299 25.65 8.39 -19.92
C TYR A 299 25.29 6.93 -19.60
N GLU A 300 25.38 6.03 -20.58
CA GLU A 300 25.14 4.60 -20.37
C GLU A 300 26.14 4.00 -19.37
N THR A 301 27.43 4.34 -19.49
CA THR A 301 28.47 3.91 -18.55
C THR A 301 28.16 4.37 -17.12
N LYS A 302 27.69 5.61 -16.95
CA LYS A 302 27.25 6.13 -15.64
C LYS A 302 26.10 5.31 -15.07
N LEU A 303 25.09 4.96 -15.89
CA LEU A 303 23.95 4.14 -15.47
C LEU A 303 24.38 2.71 -15.11
N ILE A 304 25.23 2.07 -15.92
CA ILE A 304 25.75 0.72 -15.66
C ILE A 304 26.55 0.70 -14.35
N THR A 305 27.40 1.69 -14.12
CA THR A 305 28.18 1.81 -12.87
C THR A 305 27.25 1.96 -11.67
N ALA A 306 26.26 2.85 -11.75
CA ALA A 306 25.32 3.04 -10.65
C ALA A 306 24.46 1.79 -10.38
N ALA A 307 24.05 1.07 -11.43
CA ALA A 307 23.36 -0.22 -11.30
C ALA A 307 24.22 -1.28 -10.62
N ARG A 308 25.52 -1.37 -10.97
CA ARG A 308 26.47 -2.24 -10.28
C ARG A 308 26.60 -1.87 -8.81
N THR A 309 26.77 -0.59 -8.48
CA THR A 309 26.84 -0.12 -7.09
C THR A 309 25.59 -0.51 -6.29
N ALA A 310 24.41 -0.24 -6.82
CA ALA A 310 23.14 -0.59 -6.16
C ALA A 310 22.99 -2.11 -5.96
N ILE A 311 23.39 -2.93 -6.94
CA ILE A 311 23.43 -4.38 -6.78
C ILE A 311 24.39 -4.76 -5.66
N THR A 312 25.60 -4.20 -5.64
CA THR A 312 26.59 -4.55 -4.63
C THR A 312 26.18 -4.17 -3.21
N GLU A 313 25.47 -3.06 -3.04
CA GLU A 313 24.97 -2.59 -1.74
C GLU A 313 23.74 -3.38 -1.26
N SER A 314 22.98 -4.00 -2.17
CA SER A 314 21.70 -4.65 -1.86
C SER A 314 21.78 -6.16 -1.62
N ILE A 315 22.88 -6.81 -2.00
CA ILE A 315 23.04 -8.26 -1.86
C ILE A 315 24.03 -8.63 -0.74
N SER A 316 23.91 -9.84 -0.21
CA SER A 316 24.82 -10.32 0.82
C SER A 316 26.25 -10.51 0.30
N THR A 317 27.23 -10.39 1.21
CA THR A 317 28.66 -10.58 0.92
C THR A 317 28.97 -11.95 0.31
N ALA A 318 28.22 -12.99 0.67
CA ALA A 318 28.35 -14.33 0.08
C ALA A 318 27.96 -14.39 -1.41
N LYS A 319 27.01 -13.55 -1.85
CA LYS A 319 26.56 -13.50 -3.25
C LYS A 319 27.46 -12.62 -4.10
N LEU A 320 28.07 -11.59 -3.51
CA LEU A 320 29.09 -10.74 -4.16
C LEU A 320 30.26 -11.55 -4.72
N THR A 321 30.69 -12.61 -4.02
CA THR A 321 31.81 -13.47 -4.44
C THR A 321 31.61 -14.15 -5.80
N SER A 322 30.36 -14.29 -6.25
CA SER A 322 30.01 -14.91 -7.53
C SER A 322 30.04 -13.94 -8.72
N LEU A 323 30.08 -12.63 -8.45
CA LEU A 323 30.02 -11.55 -9.43
C LEU A 323 31.42 -11.06 -9.76
N ARG A 324 31.85 -11.19 -11.01
CA ARG A 324 33.19 -10.74 -11.45
C ARG A 324 33.08 -9.36 -12.09
N GLU A 325 34.10 -8.53 -11.89
CA GLU A 325 34.15 -7.17 -12.44
C GLU A 325 34.12 -7.14 -13.98
N GLY A 326 34.70 -8.15 -14.63
CA GLY A 326 34.68 -8.30 -16.09
C GLY A 326 33.36 -8.81 -16.67
N ASP A 327 32.40 -9.22 -15.84
CA ASP A 327 31.09 -9.67 -16.32
C ASP A 327 30.20 -8.46 -16.66
N THR A 328 29.35 -8.63 -17.68
CA THR A 328 28.30 -7.67 -18.00
C THR A 328 27.23 -7.61 -16.91
N LEU A 329 26.50 -6.49 -16.82
CA LEU A 329 25.39 -6.33 -15.88
C LEU A 329 24.32 -7.44 -16.04
N ARG A 330 24.07 -7.88 -17.27
CA ARG A 330 23.15 -9.00 -17.56
C ARG A 330 23.63 -10.31 -16.93
N GLN A 331 24.92 -10.62 -17.08
CA GLN A 331 25.52 -11.82 -16.48
C GLN A 331 25.47 -11.76 -14.95
N TRP A 332 25.64 -10.57 -14.35
CA TRP A 332 25.44 -10.39 -12.91
C TRP A 332 24.02 -10.77 -12.50
N LEU A 333 23.00 -10.25 -13.19
CA LEU A 333 21.61 -10.51 -12.87
C LEU A 333 21.24 -11.99 -13.05
N GLN A 334 21.71 -12.66 -14.11
CA GLN A 334 21.47 -14.10 -14.31
C GLN A 334 22.08 -14.94 -13.18
N LYS A 335 23.30 -14.61 -12.73
CA LYS A 335 23.95 -15.28 -11.58
C LYS A 335 23.20 -15.03 -10.27
N LEU A 336 22.71 -13.82 -10.08
CA LEU A 336 21.91 -13.47 -8.91
C LEU A 336 20.57 -14.19 -8.92
N GLU A 337 19.87 -14.21 -10.06
CA GLU A 337 18.61 -14.95 -10.23
C GLU A 337 18.82 -16.43 -9.89
N ALA A 338 19.84 -17.08 -10.47
CA ALA A 338 20.15 -18.48 -10.18
C ALA A 338 20.49 -18.75 -8.70
N SER A 339 21.11 -17.79 -8.01
CA SER A 339 21.52 -17.93 -6.60
C SER A 339 20.51 -17.40 -5.58
N THR A 340 19.49 -16.65 -6.02
CA THR A 340 18.43 -16.06 -5.18
C THR A 340 17.09 -16.72 -5.37
N ALA A 341 16.87 -17.43 -6.47
CA ALA A 341 15.65 -18.17 -6.71
C ALA A 341 15.35 -19.07 -5.50
N PRO A 342 14.19 -18.92 -4.84
CA PRO A 342 13.82 -19.76 -3.72
C PRO A 342 13.76 -21.21 -4.21
N SER A 343 14.25 -22.14 -3.38
CA SER A 343 14.20 -23.55 -3.76
C SER A 343 12.75 -23.98 -3.97
N ARG A 344 12.53 -24.91 -4.91
CA ARG A 344 11.18 -25.45 -5.15
C ARG A 344 10.55 -25.97 -3.85
N GLY A 345 11.33 -26.66 -3.01
CA GLY A 345 10.88 -27.14 -1.70
C GLY A 345 10.47 -26.02 -0.75
N PHE A 346 11.23 -24.92 -0.68
CA PHE A 346 10.86 -23.76 0.14
C PHE A 346 9.55 -23.12 -0.32
N MET A 347 9.38 -22.93 -1.63
CA MET A 347 8.14 -22.38 -2.19
C MET A 347 6.95 -23.30 -1.92
N THR A 348 7.10 -24.61 -2.15
CA THR A 348 6.09 -25.62 -1.80
C THR A 348 5.66 -25.53 -0.34
N ASP A 349 6.61 -25.47 0.60
CA ASP A 349 6.29 -25.39 2.03
C ASP A 349 5.65 -24.06 2.43
N ARG A 350 6.08 -22.94 1.83
CA ARG A 350 5.50 -21.63 2.06
C ARG A 350 4.05 -21.57 1.60
N ILE A 351 3.78 -21.99 0.36
CA ILE A 351 2.44 -21.96 -0.24
C ILE A 351 1.50 -22.88 0.56
N ARG A 352 1.94 -24.08 0.93
CA ARG A 352 1.15 -24.99 1.79
C ARG A 352 0.78 -24.37 3.13
N LYS A 353 1.73 -23.70 3.79
CA LYS A 353 1.47 -22.98 5.05
C LYS A 353 0.49 -21.83 4.86
N GLN A 354 0.62 -21.06 3.78
CA GLN A 354 -0.31 -19.97 3.46
C GLN A 354 -1.71 -20.50 3.19
N TYR A 355 -1.82 -21.56 2.39
CA TYR A 355 -3.08 -22.23 2.07
C TYR A 355 -3.80 -22.74 3.33
N SER A 356 -3.11 -23.53 4.16
CA SER A 356 -3.68 -24.06 5.41
C SER A 356 -4.07 -22.94 6.38
N SER A 357 -3.22 -21.92 6.55
CA SER A 357 -3.52 -20.79 7.43
C SER A 357 -4.74 -19.99 6.94
N HIS A 358 -4.87 -19.82 5.63
CA HIS A 358 -5.98 -19.09 5.00
C HIS A 358 -7.31 -19.85 5.12
N LEU A 359 -7.29 -21.19 5.01
CA LEU A 359 -8.47 -22.03 5.25
C LEU A 359 -8.97 -21.96 6.70
N HIS A 360 -8.06 -21.83 7.66
CA HIS A 360 -8.41 -21.71 9.09
C HIS A 360 -8.67 -20.27 9.55
N ALA A 361 -8.40 -19.28 8.70
CA ALA A 361 -8.71 -17.89 8.99
C ALA A 361 -10.25 -17.70 9.05
N SER A 362 -10.71 -16.93 10.05
CA SER A 362 -12.14 -16.71 10.27
C SER A 362 -12.80 -16.04 9.05
N THR A 363 -13.76 -16.72 8.43
CA THR A 363 -14.59 -16.23 7.29
C THR A 363 -15.55 -15.09 7.66
N LYS A 364 -15.58 -14.67 8.94
CA LYS A 364 -16.52 -13.68 9.48
C LYS A 364 -16.25 -12.23 9.05
N THR A 365 -15.09 -11.91 8.47
CA THR A 365 -14.73 -10.51 8.16
C THR A 365 -15.21 -10.05 6.79
N ASN A 366 -15.20 -10.91 5.77
CA ASN A 366 -15.84 -10.70 4.46
C ASN A 366 -15.53 -11.92 3.56
N ILE A 367 -16.53 -12.68 3.10
CA ILE A 367 -16.30 -13.87 2.24
C ILE A 367 -15.69 -13.49 0.88
N LEU A 368 -15.97 -12.29 0.36
CA LEU A 368 -15.46 -11.84 -0.95
C LEU A 368 -13.96 -11.54 -0.91
N ASP A 369 -13.50 -10.90 0.17
CA ASP A 369 -12.06 -10.63 0.38
C ASP A 369 -11.30 -11.94 0.65
N TRP A 370 -11.91 -12.84 1.44
CA TRP A 370 -11.37 -14.17 1.69
C TRP A 370 -11.22 -14.96 0.39
N LEU A 371 -12.21 -14.90 -0.50
CA LEU A 371 -12.22 -15.62 -1.78
C LEU A 371 -11.16 -15.07 -2.75
N THR A 372 -11.01 -13.75 -2.84
CA THR A 372 -9.98 -13.12 -3.66
C THR A 372 -8.59 -13.58 -3.24
N LYS A 373 -8.34 -13.66 -1.92
CA LYS A 373 -7.06 -14.15 -1.40
C LYS A 373 -6.87 -15.65 -1.61
N TRP A 374 -7.94 -16.43 -1.59
CA TRP A 374 -7.90 -17.86 -1.90
C TRP A 374 -7.54 -18.11 -3.37
N GLU A 375 -8.09 -17.33 -4.31
CA GLU A 375 -7.76 -17.41 -5.75
C GLU A 375 -6.27 -17.19 -6.01
N GLU A 376 -5.65 -16.18 -5.38
CA GLU A 376 -4.20 -15.95 -5.50
C GLU A 376 -3.37 -17.13 -5.01
N ILE A 377 -3.75 -17.71 -3.86
CA ILE A 377 -3.00 -18.81 -3.24
C ILE A 377 -3.15 -20.11 -4.07
N ILE A 378 -4.35 -20.39 -4.60
CA ILE A 378 -4.60 -21.64 -5.33
C ILE A 378 -3.95 -21.62 -6.72
N GLU A 379 -3.91 -20.45 -7.38
CA GLU A 379 -3.17 -20.28 -8.64
C GLU A 379 -1.66 -20.47 -8.43
N GLU A 380 -1.11 -19.93 -7.33
CA GLU A 380 0.29 -20.17 -6.96
C GLU A 380 0.53 -21.65 -6.64
N ALA A 381 -0.41 -22.33 -5.97
CA ALA A 381 -0.32 -23.76 -5.68
C ALA A 381 -0.35 -24.64 -6.94
N ASP A 382 -1.15 -24.29 -7.95
CA ASP A 382 -1.21 -24.98 -9.25
C ASP A 382 0.11 -24.85 -10.02
N LEU A 383 0.69 -23.64 -10.05
CA LEU A 383 1.99 -23.36 -10.68
C LEU A 383 3.12 -24.25 -10.12
N TYR A 384 3.08 -24.57 -8.82
CA TYR A 384 4.06 -25.43 -8.15
C TYR A 384 3.68 -26.91 -8.13
N PHE A 385 2.57 -27.29 -8.76
CA PHE A 385 2.05 -28.65 -8.84
C PHE A 385 1.76 -29.26 -7.46
N LEU A 386 1.14 -28.47 -6.57
CA LEU A 386 0.80 -28.94 -5.23
C LEU A 386 -0.46 -29.81 -5.26
N SER A 387 -0.49 -30.87 -4.44
CA SER A 387 -1.63 -31.76 -4.30
C SER A 387 -2.93 -31.03 -3.95
N GLU A 388 -2.81 -29.95 -3.19
CA GLU A 388 -3.90 -29.09 -2.74
C GLU A 388 -4.65 -28.46 -3.92
N ALA A 389 -3.96 -28.14 -5.03
CA ALA A 389 -4.55 -27.61 -6.25
C ALA A 389 -4.83 -28.67 -7.33
N LEU A 390 -4.01 -29.73 -7.38
CA LEU A 390 -4.09 -30.76 -8.42
C LEU A 390 -5.14 -31.85 -8.16
N THR A 391 -5.62 -31.98 -6.93
CA THR A 391 -6.61 -33.00 -6.54
C THR A 391 -7.93 -32.34 -6.17
N GLY A 392 -8.97 -33.12 -5.88
CA GLY A 392 -10.24 -32.60 -5.37
C GLY A 392 -10.14 -31.94 -3.98
N GLN A 393 -8.96 -31.89 -3.37
CA GLN A 393 -8.74 -31.34 -2.04
C GLN A 393 -9.23 -29.88 -1.92
N TRP A 394 -8.85 -29.00 -2.86
CA TRP A 394 -9.31 -27.61 -2.85
C TRP A 394 -10.83 -27.47 -2.87
N LEU A 395 -11.51 -28.34 -3.61
CA LEU A 395 -12.96 -28.28 -3.75
C LEU A 395 -13.67 -28.76 -2.47
N ARG A 396 -13.10 -29.75 -1.76
CA ARG A 396 -13.55 -30.16 -0.42
C ARG A 396 -13.33 -29.09 0.63
N ASP A 397 -12.19 -28.41 0.57
CA ASP A 397 -11.84 -27.34 1.50
C ASP A 397 -12.82 -26.17 1.34
N ILE A 398 -13.09 -25.76 0.10
CA ILE A 398 -14.11 -24.75 -0.20
C ILE A 398 -15.50 -25.20 0.23
N ALA A 399 -15.90 -26.44 -0.07
CA ALA A 399 -17.19 -26.97 0.34
C ALA A 399 -17.42 -26.83 1.85
N SER A 400 -16.37 -27.05 2.64
CA SER A 400 -16.39 -26.88 4.10
C SER A 400 -16.55 -25.41 4.52
N VAL A 401 -15.86 -24.50 3.82
CA VAL A 401 -15.91 -23.05 4.06
C VAL A 401 -17.28 -22.45 3.73
N ILE A 402 -17.89 -22.86 2.61
CA ILE A 402 -19.14 -22.26 2.13
C ILE A 402 -20.40 -22.93 2.68
N ARG A 403 -20.29 -24.06 3.37
CA ARG A 403 -21.45 -24.78 3.93
C ARG A 403 -22.40 -23.87 4.75
N PRO A 404 -21.91 -22.92 5.57
CA PRO A 404 -22.80 -21.97 6.27
C PRO A 404 -23.54 -20.98 5.33
N LEU A 405 -23.02 -20.73 4.13
CA LEU A 405 -23.60 -19.83 3.13
C LEU A 405 -24.59 -20.58 2.21
N SER A 406 -24.25 -21.80 1.81
CA SER A 406 -25.08 -22.66 0.97
C SER A 406 -24.72 -24.14 1.15
N ASP A 407 -25.59 -24.88 1.83
CA ASP A 407 -25.43 -26.32 2.05
C ASP A 407 -25.59 -27.14 0.74
N GLY A 408 -26.45 -26.69 -0.18
CA GLY A 408 -26.67 -27.34 -1.48
C GLY A 408 -25.40 -27.34 -2.33
N TYR A 409 -24.81 -26.16 -2.57
CA TYR A 409 -23.53 -26.08 -3.30
C TYR A 409 -22.36 -26.72 -2.57
N ALA A 410 -22.32 -26.69 -1.23
CA ALA A 410 -21.31 -27.43 -0.47
C ALA A 410 -21.38 -28.94 -0.73
N THR A 411 -22.58 -29.50 -0.87
CA THR A 411 -22.78 -30.92 -1.20
C THR A 411 -22.31 -31.22 -2.63
N ILE A 412 -22.72 -30.40 -3.60
CA ILE A 412 -22.30 -30.54 -5.01
C ILE A 412 -20.77 -30.48 -5.13
N PHE A 413 -20.13 -29.50 -4.52
CA PHE A 413 -18.66 -29.36 -4.55
C PHE A 413 -17.96 -30.55 -3.90
N TYR A 414 -18.49 -31.05 -2.78
CA TYR A 414 -17.92 -32.22 -2.12
C TYR A 414 -18.03 -33.48 -2.98
N GLU A 415 -19.17 -33.71 -3.63
CA GLU A 415 -19.37 -34.86 -4.53
C GLU A 415 -18.47 -34.78 -5.76
N ASP A 416 -18.43 -33.62 -6.41
CA ASP A 416 -17.61 -33.40 -7.61
C ASP A 416 -16.11 -33.44 -7.33
N SER A 417 -15.68 -33.26 -6.08
CA SER A 417 -14.26 -33.40 -5.69
C SER A 417 -13.71 -34.79 -5.97
N ARG A 418 -14.53 -35.84 -5.86
CA ARG A 418 -14.10 -37.23 -6.11
C ARG A 418 -13.70 -37.44 -7.56
N ARG A 419 -14.42 -36.81 -8.49
CA ARG A 419 -14.10 -36.87 -9.92
C ARG A 419 -12.74 -36.23 -10.22
N ILE A 420 -12.43 -35.11 -9.58
CA ILE A 420 -11.12 -34.44 -9.72
C ILE A 420 -10.00 -35.34 -9.17
N ASP A 421 -10.21 -36.03 -8.03
CA ASP A 421 -9.25 -37.01 -7.51
C ASP A 421 -9.01 -38.17 -8.50
N GLU A 422 -10.07 -38.69 -9.12
CA GLU A 422 -9.99 -39.77 -10.12
C GLU A 422 -9.26 -39.33 -11.39
N GLU A 423 -9.50 -38.11 -11.86
CA GLU A 423 -8.80 -37.51 -12.99
C GLU A 423 -7.31 -37.29 -12.69
N ALA A 424 -6.99 -36.77 -11.50
CA ALA A 424 -5.62 -36.58 -11.04
C ALA A 424 -4.88 -37.93 -10.93
N ALA A 425 -5.52 -38.95 -10.37
CA ALA A 425 -4.98 -40.31 -10.29
C ALA A 425 -4.74 -40.91 -11.68
N THR A 426 -5.67 -40.69 -12.62
CA THR A 426 -5.54 -41.14 -14.01
C THR A 426 -4.36 -40.43 -14.70
N ALA A 427 -4.22 -39.11 -14.52
CA ALA A 427 -3.12 -38.33 -15.08
C ALA A 427 -1.77 -38.79 -14.52
N GLN A 428 -1.67 -38.99 -13.20
CA GLN A 428 -0.47 -39.50 -12.55
C GLN A 428 -0.11 -40.91 -13.05
N TYR A 429 -1.10 -41.78 -13.22
CA TYR A 429 -0.92 -43.12 -13.76
C TYR A 429 -0.44 -43.11 -15.22
N ARG A 430 -0.96 -42.20 -16.06
CA ARG A 430 -0.48 -42.01 -17.45
C ARG A 430 0.99 -41.62 -17.50
N VAL A 431 1.41 -40.67 -16.64
CA VAL A 431 2.82 -40.27 -16.55
C VAL A 431 3.69 -41.44 -16.08
N TYR A 432 3.23 -42.19 -15.07
CA TYR A 432 3.95 -43.37 -14.60
C TYR A 432 4.10 -44.46 -15.68
N GLN A 433 3.06 -44.70 -16.47
CA GLN A 433 3.14 -45.63 -17.61
C GLN A 433 4.12 -45.14 -18.68
N ALA A 434 4.12 -43.85 -19.02
CA ALA A 434 5.01 -43.27 -20.02
C ALA A 434 6.50 -43.33 -19.62
N LEU A 435 6.79 -43.38 -18.31
CA LEU A 435 8.16 -43.46 -17.77
C LEU A 435 8.66 -44.91 -17.58
N ARG A 436 7.87 -45.93 -17.93
CA ARG A 436 8.32 -47.34 -17.84
C ARG A 436 9.31 -47.69 -18.96
N PRO A 437 10.47 -48.30 -18.65
CA PRO A 437 11.54 -48.61 -19.62
C PRO A 437 11.13 -49.51 -20.79
N ASP A 438 10.11 -50.36 -20.63
CA ASP A 438 9.77 -51.41 -21.61
C ASP A 438 8.67 -51.01 -22.61
N SER A 439 8.38 -49.72 -22.75
CA SER A 439 7.27 -49.21 -23.58
C SER A 439 7.68 -48.84 -25.01
N ILE A 440 8.77 -49.40 -25.54
CA ILE A 440 9.14 -49.23 -26.95
C ILE A 440 8.31 -50.22 -27.78
N GLY A 441 7.10 -49.83 -28.18
CA GLY A 441 6.37 -50.58 -29.21
C GLY A 441 4.85 -50.64 -29.11
N SER A 442 4.20 -49.94 -28.18
CA SER A 442 2.74 -49.86 -28.17
C SER A 442 2.29 -48.44 -27.89
N THR A 443 2.15 -47.65 -28.95
CA THR A 443 1.31 -46.45 -28.92
C THR A 443 -0.10 -46.87 -28.54
N PRO A 444 -0.65 -46.44 -27.39
CA PRO A 444 -2.07 -46.58 -27.15
C PRO A 444 -2.75 -45.57 -28.07
N THR A 445 -3.21 -46.03 -29.23
CA THR A 445 -4.31 -45.35 -29.89
C THR A 445 -5.53 -45.63 -29.01
N LEU A 446 -6.15 -44.61 -28.40
CA LEU A 446 -7.61 -44.48 -28.39
C LEU A 446 -8.11 -43.27 -27.57
N ALA A 447 -9.05 -42.60 -28.23
CA ALA A 447 -10.13 -41.73 -27.77
C ALA A 447 -9.76 -40.51 -26.91
N ALA A 448 -9.73 -39.35 -27.57
CA ALA A 448 -10.07 -38.10 -26.91
C ALA A 448 -11.46 -38.24 -26.30
N VAL A 449 -11.53 -38.21 -24.97
CA VAL A 449 -12.80 -38.06 -24.25
C VAL A 449 -13.39 -36.73 -24.73
N PRO A 450 -14.60 -36.71 -25.32
CA PRO A 450 -15.23 -35.46 -25.69
C PRO A 450 -15.40 -34.62 -24.42
N PRO A 451 -15.16 -33.29 -24.45
CA PRO A 451 -15.29 -32.45 -23.27
C PRO A 451 -16.75 -32.51 -22.80
N SER A 452 -17.02 -33.30 -21.77
CA SER A 452 -18.33 -33.38 -21.18
C SER A 452 -18.59 -32.09 -20.40
N SER A 453 -19.81 -31.59 -20.54
CA SER A 453 -20.23 -30.28 -20.07
C SER A 453 -19.99 -30.07 -18.58
N THR A 454 -19.37 -28.92 -18.27
CA THR A 454 -19.27 -28.29 -16.93
C THR A 454 -18.32 -28.99 -15.93
N HIS A 455 -17.02 -28.68 -16.06
CA HIS A 455 -16.01 -28.95 -15.04
C HIS A 455 -15.85 -27.72 -14.10
N TRP A 456 -15.74 -27.95 -12.79
CA TRP A 456 -15.46 -26.88 -11.82
C TRP A 456 -14.01 -26.44 -11.92
N THR A 457 -13.77 -25.23 -12.41
CA THR A 457 -12.47 -24.56 -12.33
C THR A 457 -12.43 -23.65 -11.09
N PHE A 458 -11.23 -23.26 -10.65
CA PHE A 458 -11.08 -22.30 -9.54
C PHE A 458 -11.94 -21.04 -9.76
N GLN A 459 -11.87 -20.49 -10.97
CA GLN A 459 -12.63 -19.32 -11.41
C GLN A 459 -14.14 -19.55 -11.43
N LEU A 460 -14.59 -20.73 -11.87
CA LEU A 460 -16.02 -21.04 -11.95
C LEU A 460 -16.64 -21.17 -10.55
N VAL A 461 -15.90 -21.80 -9.63
CA VAL A 461 -16.30 -21.95 -8.22
C VAL A 461 -16.31 -20.59 -7.53
N ALA A 462 -15.25 -19.79 -7.70
CA ALA A 462 -15.18 -18.45 -7.13
C ALA A 462 -16.34 -17.57 -7.64
N ARG A 463 -16.60 -17.55 -8.96
CA ARG A 463 -17.74 -16.83 -9.53
C ARG A 463 -19.06 -17.26 -8.90
N LYS A 464 -19.29 -18.56 -8.73
CA LYS A 464 -20.53 -19.07 -8.10
C LYS A 464 -20.66 -18.67 -6.64
N ILE A 465 -19.56 -18.66 -5.87
CA ILE A 465 -19.58 -18.20 -4.48
C ILE A 465 -19.90 -16.70 -4.39
N ARG A 466 -19.35 -15.88 -5.30
CA ARG A 466 -19.69 -14.45 -5.42
C ARG A 466 -21.18 -14.26 -5.70
N GLU A 467 -21.73 -15.00 -6.67
CA GLU A 467 -23.17 -14.98 -6.97
C GLU A 467 -24.04 -15.34 -5.74
N ILE A 468 -23.65 -16.37 -4.97
CA ILE A 468 -24.39 -16.78 -3.76
C ILE A 468 -24.29 -15.70 -2.66
N ALA A 469 -23.11 -15.11 -2.48
CA ALA A 469 -22.88 -14.07 -1.48
C ALA A 469 -23.67 -12.78 -1.79
N GLU A 470 -23.77 -12.41 -3.07
CA GLU A 470 -24.52 -11.23 -3.53
C GLU A 470 -26.04 -11.42 -3.46
N GLN A 471 -26.54 -12.66 -3.56
CA GLN A 471 -27.96 -12.98 -3.50
C GLN A 471 -28.56 -13.04 -2.08
N GLN A 472 -27.74 -12.87 -1.02
CA GLN A 472 -28.24 -12.78 0.36
C GLN A 472 -28.42 -11.30 0.79
N PRO A 473 -29.66 -10.75 0.79
CA PRO A 473 -29.92 -9.46 1.45
C PRO A 473 -29.85 -9.62 2.97
N HIS A 474 -29.29 -8.59 3.65
CA HIS A 474 -29.17 -8.46 5.10
C HIS A 474 -30.18 -9.30 5.91
N GLN A 475 -29.72 -10.38 6.54
CA GLN A 475 -30.44 -10.97 7.66
C GLN A 475 -30.44 -9.96 8.82
N GLN A 476 -31.51 -9.17 8.88
CA GLN A 476 -31.92 -8.47 10.09
C GLN A 476 -32.01 -9.46 11.24
N LYS A 477 -31.40 -9.07 12.37
CA LYS A 477 -31.73 -9.59 13.70
C LYS A 477 -33.25 -9.51 13.89
N GLY A 478 -33.94 -10.64 13.80
CA GLY A 478 -35.36 -10.78 14.09
C GLY A 478 -35.58 -11.89 15.11
N GLY A 479 -35.78 -11.50 16.37
CA GLY A 479 -36.31 -12.41 17.37
C GLY A 479 -37.82 -12.62 17.21
N ILE A 480 -38.27 -13.71 17.85
CA ILE A 480 -39.61 -14.00 18.40
C ILE A 480 -40.54 -14.94 17.59
N LYS A 481 -40.59 -16.18 18.10
CA LYS A 481 -41.76 -17.04 18.47
C LYS A 481 -42.95 -17.27 17.51
N ARG A 482 -43.23 -18.57 17.29
CA ARG A 482 -44.39 -19.41 17.76
C ARG A 482 -45.27 -20.09 16.69
N GLY A 483 -45.49 -21.40 16.93
CA GLY A 483 -46.67 -22.21 16.58
C GLY A 483 -46.61 -22.85 15.19
N ALA A 484 -47.07 -24.07 14.90
CA ALA A 484 -47.72 -25.21 15.57
C ALA A 484 -47.58 -26.37 14.54
N GLY A 485 -47.70 -27.67 14.78
CA GLY A 485 -48.05 -28.50 15.91
C GLY A 485 -47.98 -29.95 15.39
N PHE A 486 -47.89 -30.94 16.28
CA PHE A 486 -48.37 -32.29 16.00
C PHE A 486 -48.67 -32.96 17.34
N LEU A 487 -49.94 -33.30 17.53
CA LEU A 487 -50.49 -34.12 18.60
C LEU A 487 -50.36 -35.59 18.16
N ALA A 488 -49.84 -36.44 19.05
CA ALA A 488 -50.26 -37.82 19.18
C ALA A 488 -49.94 -38.31 20.61
N ASP A 489 -50.98 -38.79 21.26
CA ASP A 489 -51.07 -39.21 22.67
C ASP A 489 -50.30 -40.50 22.99
N LYS A 490 -49.80 -40.65 24.23
CA LYS A 490 -50.43 -41.48 25.29
C LYS A 490 -49.50 -41.78 26.49
N GLU A 491 -50.11 -41.65 27.68
CA GLU A 491 -50.03 -42.49 28.90
C GLU A 491 -48.69 -42.49 29.71
N THR A 492 -48.62 -41.70 30.79
CA THR A 492 -48.83 -42.03 32.23
C THR A 492 -47.75 -42.91 32.86
N ASP A 493 -46.97 -42.37 33.80
CA ASP A 493 -47.02 -42.80 35.22
C ASP A 493 -46.14 -41.98 36.17
N GLU A 494 -46.57 -41.98 37.43
CA GLU A 494 -46.12 -41.23 38.61
C GLU A 494 -44.74 -41.68 39.17
N ASN A 495 -43.98 -40.73 39.74
CA ASN A 495 -43.44 -40.74 41.13
C ASN A 495 -42.10 -39.96 41.28
N ASN A 496 -42.21 -38.78 41.90
CA ASN A 496 -41.46 -38.23 43.07
C ASN A 496 -39.91 -38.34 43.21
N PRO A 497 -39.25 -37.58 44.12
CA PRO A 497 -38.13 -36.70 43.76
C PRO A 497 -36.87 -36.94 44.65
N SER A 498 -35.97 -35.95 44.62
CA SER A 498 -34.88 -35.65 45.58
C SER A 498 -33.57 -36.43 45.43
N GLU A 499 -32.46 -35.70 45.26
CA GLU A 499 -31.44 -35.59 46.31
C GLU A 499 -30.44 -34.45 46.04
N GLU A 500 -30.23 -33.67 47.09
CA GLU A 500 -29.33 -32.53 47.24
C GLU A 500 -28.01 -33.01 47.89
N ARG A 501 -26.89 -32.39 47.51
CA ARG A 501 -25.65 -32.16 48.31
C ARG A 501 -24.65 -33.33 48.51
N PRO A 502 -23.40 -33.10 49.01
CA PRO A 502 -22.73 -31.83 49.36
C PRO A 502 -21.26 -31.65 48.86
N LYS A 503 -20.80 -30.40 48.99
CA LYS A 503 -19.38 -29.99 49.10
C LYS A 503 -18.71 -30.56 50.36
N ARG A 504 -17.41 -30.93 50.29
CA ARG A 504 -16.50 -30.80 51.45
C ARG A 504 -15.00 -30.81 51.10
N ARG A 505 -14.37 -29.69 51.50
CA ARG A 505 -13.06 -29.49 52.20
C ARG A 505 -11.71 -29.75 51.53
N GLU A 506 -10.92 -28.69 51.66
CA GLU A 506 -9.45 -28.54 51.67
C GLU A 506 -8.69 -29.50 52.60
N ARG A 507 -7.43 -29.77 52.21
CA ARG A 507 -6.17 -29.86 52.98
C ARG A 507 -5.04 -29.98 51.91
N GLU A 508 -4.14 -29.01 51.76
CA GLU A 508 -2.87 -28.79 52.47
C GLU A 508 -1.87 -29.97 52.45
N GLU A 509 -0.60 -29.61 52.18
CA GLU A 509 0.66 -30.38 52.04
C GLU A 509 0.82 -31.07 50.67
N THR A 510 1.80 -30.76 49.81
CA THR A 510 3.20 -30.30 49.98
C THR A 510 3.66 -29.58 48.71
#